data_AF-A0A7R9HI25-F1
#
_entry.id   AF-A0A7R9HI25-F1
#
_cell.length_a   1.000
_cell.length_b   1.000
_cell.length_c   1.000
_cell.angle_alpha   90.00
_cell.angle_beta   90.00
_cell.angle_gamma   90.00
#
_symmetry.space_group_name_H-M   'P 1'
#
loop_
_entity.id
_entity.type
_entity.pdbx_description
1 polymer ?
#
loop_
_entity_poly.entity_id
_entity_poly.type
_entity_poly.pdbx_seq_one_letter_code
_entity_poly.pdbx_strand_id
1 'polypeptide(L)'
;MRDKMSYKHKLKESGVEDSKITGVDHLDLELAIETERILNVLDRTLSKLELVVCVPALLENEAQLLRPLLTPEELSFVITSCEQYPNTTKPQTRQSTANLLWSDDNRSKERETAPSDRKFTWRSSYFTEKTDKASVHVVEAREDSNICSVVRLLYNKPSVRTLARENLLEKLRTCLVERLAVSPAQERAREQELRRVWRRNERAKADIETLRARLETQRRDISMQLIAKNMLINKHEAKIERLSKKNKDDIRKRVNESERSMISSWRNSEFRQEMLRADVEASNDRLEAMLVEHLAQEKELRGRRFKAETQLESWLHKYDTDIGERQAEIEEITAEYEEEQQQMNTLKVIPSEQFDIQEVEYNHLMAEKAAEEKRELDDKLFIIICNRSARRIQRCWRAYKLKKAARKKGKRKKGKGGSGTKKGKRKSSPKSS
;
A
#
# COMPACT_ATOMS: atom_id res chain seq x y z
N MET A 1 9.67 41.50 45.12
CA MET A 1 10.07 42.46 46.18
C MET A 1 8.88 42.75 47.09
N ARG A 2 8.69 42.04 48.22
CA ARG A 2 7.63 42.41 49.19
C ARG A 2 7.93 42.11 50.67
N ASP A 3 8.98 41.32 50.99
CA ASP A 3 9.32 40.98 52.39
C ASP A 3 10.40 41.85 53.06
N LYS A 4 11.13 42.69 52.32
CA LYS A 4 12.19 43.55 52.89
C LYS A 4 11.68 44.71 53.77
N MET A 5 10.36 44.88 53.91
CA MET A 5 9.74 45.92 54.76
C MET A 5 9.32 45.41 56.15
N SER A 6 9.23 44.09 56.38
CA SER A 6 8.78 43.53 57.67
C SER A 6 9.85 43.63 58.77
N TYR A 7 11.14 43.55 58.40
CA TYR A 7 12.27 43.57 59.34
C TYR A 7 12.60 44.94 59.96
N LYS A 8 12.00 46.04 59.50
CA LYS A 8 12.20 47.39 60.09
C LYS A 8 11.15 47.78 61.14
N HIS A 9 10.12 46.97 61.37
CA HIS A 9 8.98 47.35 62.23
C HIS A 9 8.79 46.49 63.49
N LYS A 10 9.74 45.61 63.83
CA LYS A 10 9.80 44.85 65.09
C LYS A 10 11.11 45.03 65.88
N LEU A 11 11.71 46.22 65.75
CA LEU A 11 12.86 46.70 66.54
C LEU A 11 12.49 47.97 67.32
N LYS A 12 11.23 48.12 67.71
CA LYS A 12 10.68 49.32 68.35
C LYS A 12 9.58 49.05 69.37
N GLU A 13 9.65 47.89 70.03
CA GLU A 13 8.62 47.42 70.98
C GLU A 13 9.23 46.58 72.12
N SER A 14 10.36 47.07 72.65
CA SER A 14 10.94 46.63 73.91
C SER A 14 11.61 47.82 74.58
N GLY A 15 10.83 48.62 75.31
CA GLY A 15 11.37 49.69 76.14
C GLY A 15 12.16 49.08 77.28
N VAL A 16 13.48 49.23 77.23
CA VAL A 16 14.41 49.01 78.34
C VAL A 16 15.23 50.29 78.43
N GLU A 17 15.34 50.84 79.64
CA GLU A 17 15.66 52.24 79.87
C GLU A 17 17.15 52.55 79.66
N ASP A 18 17.46 53.70 79.05
CA ASP A 18 18.79 54.31 79.11
C ASP A 18 19.07 54.77 80.55
N SER A 19 19.57 53.87 81.39
CA SER A 19 20.11 54.22 82.71
C SER A 19 21.22 53.26 83.16
N LYS A 20 22.12 53.77 84.02
CA LYS A 20 23.21 53.03 84.68
C LYS A 20 24.27 52.42 83.76
N ILE A 21 24.92 53.28 82.98
CA ILE A 21 26.39 53.24 82.96
C ILE A 21 26.87 53.84 84.30
N THR A 22 27.95 53.30 84.87
CA THR A 22 28.43 53.48 86.26
C THR A 22 27.61 52.76 87.31
N GLY A 23 28.33 52.18 88.28
CA GLY A 23 27.83 51.10 89.14
C GLY A 23 28.06 49.73 88.51
N VAL A 24 29.15 49.05 88.91
CA VAL A 24 29.09 47.58 89.01
C VAL A 24 28.00 47.31 90.04
N ASP A 25 27.01 46.48 89.73
CA ASP A 25 25.89 46.28 90.65
C ASP A 25 26.43 45.77 92.00
N HIS A 26 25.87 46.24 93.10
CA HIS A 26 26.37 45.91 94.43
C HIS A 26 26.36 44.39 94.64
N LEU A 27 25.35 43.72 94.08
CA LEU A 27 25.20 42.28 94.05
C LEU A 27 26.26 41.59 93.17
N ASP A 28 26.62 42.16 92.01
CA ASP A 28 27.69 41.61 91.15
C ASP A 28 29.07 41.79 91.80
N LEU A 29 29.29 42.89 92.54
CA LEU A 29 30.51 43.11 93.30
C LEU A 29 30.61 42.16 94.51
N GLU A 30 29.51 41.92 95.22
CA GLU A 30 29.43 40.92 96.28
C GLU A 30 29.63 39.50 95.74
N LEU A 31 29.04 39.17 94.58
CA LEU A 31 29.27 37.89 93.90
C LEU A 31 30.71 37.75 93.42
N ALA A 32 31.38 38.81 92.97
CA ALA A 32 32.80 38.81 92.66
C ALA A 32 33.65 38.57 93.92
N ILE A 33 33.35 39.26 95.03
CA ILE A 33 34.04 39.09 96.32
C ILE A 33 33.82 37.68 96.89
N GLU A 34 32.60 37.13 96.82
CA GLU A 34 32.32 35.78 97.31
C GLU A 34 32.85 34.68 96.38
N THR A 35 32.84 34.86 95.06
CA THR A 35 33.54 33.92 94.16
C THR A 35 35.05 33.98 94.39
N GLU A 36 35.65 35.15 94.67
CA GLU A 36 37.06 35.25 95.05
C GLU A 36 37.33 34.62 96.43
N ARG A 37 36.43 34.79 97.42
CA ARG A 37 36.54 34.12 98.74
C ARG A 37 36.43 32.60 98.60
N ILE A 38 35.46 32.11 97.83
CA ILE A 38 35.26 30.68 97.53
C ILE A 38 36.49 30.13 96.79
N LEU A 39 37.02 30.82 95.78
CA LEU A 39 38.26 30.43 95.09
C LEU A 39 39.48 30.45 96.02
N ASN A 40 39.63 31.45 96.90
CA ASN A 40 40.71 31.50 97.89
C ASN A 40 40.59 30.37 98.93
N VAL A 41 39.38 30.01 99.36
CA VAL A 41 39.15 28.86 100.26
C VAL A 41 39.43 27.55 99.52
N LEU A 42 38.97 27.40 98.28
CA LEU A 42 39.23 26.25 97.43
C LEU A 42 40.72 26.07 97.15
N ASP A 43 41.45 27.09 96.69
CA ASP A 43 42.90 26.99 96.47
C ASP A 43 43.65 26.65 97.77
N ARG A 44 43.19 27.13 98.92
CA ARG A 44 43.73 26.73 100.24
C ARG A 44 43.38 25.30 100.64
N THR A 45 42.23 24.74 100.25
CA THR A 45 41.90 23.33 100.52
C THR A 45 42.55 22.40 99.50
N LEU A 46 42.59 22.75 98.22
CA LEU A 46 43.31 22.04 97.17
C LEU A 46 44.80 21.92 97.52
N SER A 47 45.50 23.03 97.82
CA SER A 47 46.91 22.96 98.25
C SER A 47 47.14 22.28 99.61
N LYS A 48 46.09 21.98 100.40
CA LYS A 48 46.19 21.11 101.59
C LYS A 48 45.93 19.65 101.25
N LEU A 49 45.01 19.37 100.32
CA LEU A 49 44.71 18.03 99.82
C LEU A 49 45.87 17.49 98.96
N GLU A 50 46.45 18.32 98.10
CA GLU A 50 47.70 18.06 97.37
C GLU A 50 48.82 17.73 98.38
N LEU A 51 49.00 18.56 99.43
CA LEU A 51 49.98 18.28 100.48
C LEU A 51 49.71 16.96 101.23
N VAL A 52 48.46 16.65 101.57
CA VAL A 52 48.08 15.37 102.22
C VAL A 52 48.29 14.17 101.29
N VAL A 53 48.05 14.31 99.98
CA VAL A 53 48.30 13.27 98.98
C VAL A 53 49.82 13.07 98.75
N CYS A 54 50.62 14.14 98.85
CA CYS A 54 52.07 14.08 98.76
C CYS A 54 52.77 13.64 100.07
N VAL A 55 52.13 13.72 101.25
CA VAL A 55 52.74 13.34 102.54
C VAL A 55 53.34 11.92 102.53
N PRO A 56 52.67 10.86 102.02
CA PRO A 56 53.27 9.55 101.88
C PRO A 56 54.56 9.55 101.05
N ALA A 57 54.56 10.21 99.89
CA ALA A 57 55.72 10.30 98.99
C ALA A 57 56.87 11.17 99.56
N LEU A 58 56.56 12.10 100.47
CA LEU A 58 57.54 12.91 101.20
C LEU A 58 58.15 12.18 102.42
N LEU A 59 57.55 11.07 102.84
CA LEU A 59 58.02 10.20 103.92
C LEU A 59 58.82 8.99 103.39
N GLU A 60 58.53 8.54 102.16
CA GLU A 60 59.34 7.55 101.45
C GLU A 60 60.82 7.98 101.38
N ASN A 61 61.73 7.00 101.49
CA ASN A 61 63.18 7.21 101.67
C ASN A 61 63.56 8.02 102.92
N GLU A 62 63.19 7.52 104.12
CA GLU A 62 63.57 8.08 105.44
C GLU A 62 63.28 9.58 105.64
N ALA A 63 62.25 10.12 104.96
CA ALA A 63 61.96 11.56 104.94
C ALA A 63 63.18 12.44 104.59
N GLN A 64 64.08 11.96 103.72
CA GLN A 64 65.32 12.66 103.33
C GLN A 64 65.08 14.07 102.77
N LEU A 65 63.93 14.31 102.12
CA LEU A 65 63.52 15.63 101.60
C LEU A 65 63.04 16.59 102.72
N LEU A 66 62.68 16.07 103.89
CA LEU A 66 62.22 16.84 105.06
C LEU A 66 63.33 17.08 106.09
N ARG A 67 64.32 16.17 106.17
CA ARG A 67 65.54 16.31 107.01
C ARG A 67 66.22 17.70 106.96
N PRO A 68 66.36 18.40 105.81
CA PRO A 68 66.98 19.73 105.76
C PRO A 68 66.03 20.91 106.06
N LEU A 69 64.75 20.66 106.36
CA LEU A 69 63.70 21.70 106.49
C LEU A 69 62.96 21.68 107.85
N LEU A 70 63.15 20.62 108.64
CA LEU A 70 62.55 20.42 109.96
C LEU A 70 63.65 20.19 111.01
N THR A 71 63.40 20.59 112.26
CA THR A 71 64.24 20.19 113.39
C THR A 71 64.08 18.68 113.63
N PRO A 72 65.04 17.98 114.25
CA PRO A 72 64.91 16.53 114.50
C PRO A 72 63.70 16.17 115.37
N GLU A 73 63.23 17.09 116.22
CA GLU A 73 62.04 16.94 117.06
C GLU A 73 60.73 17.12 116.27
N GLU A 74 60.69 18.08 115.34
CA GLU A 74 59.56 18.20 114.40
C GLU A 74 59.51 16.99 113.45
N LEU A 75 60.67 16.50 113.00
CA LEU A 75 60.76 15.39 112.06
C LEU A 75 60.29 14.08 112.69
N SER A 76 60.69 13.79 113.93
CA SER A 76 60.19 12.62 114.67
C SER A 76 58.69 12.72 114.95
N PHE A 77 58.19 13.90 115.34
CA PHE A 77 56.76 14.13 115.54
C PHE A 77 55.94 13.89 114.25
N VAL A 78 56.43 14.34 113.09
CA VAL A 78 55.80 14.08 111.78
C VAL A 78 55.82 12.58 111.45
N ILE A 79 56.97 11.91 111.59
CA ILE A 79 57.10 10.48 111.29
C ILE A 79 56.17 9.66 112.20
N THR A 80 56.27 9.78 113.53
CA THR A 80 55.45 9.01 114.48
C THR A 80 53.96 9.32 114.42
N SER A 81 53.57 10.52 113.97
CA SER A 81 52.16 10.86 113.71
C SER A 81 51.62 10.26 112.41
N CYS A 82 52.47 10.10 111.38
CA CYS A 82 52.09 9.52 110.10
C CYS A 82 52.20 7.98 110.07
N GLU A 83 53.11 7.37 110.83
CA GLU A 83 53.23 5.90 110.98
C GLU A 83 51.96 5.24 111.54
N GLN A 84 51.13 6.00 112.26
CA GLN A 84 49.81 5.55 112.76
C GLN A 84 48.78 5.37 111.63
N TYR A 85 49.08 5.81 110.41
CA TYR A 85 48.19 5.79 109.25
C TYR A 85 48.82 4.94 108.13
N PRO A 86 48.44 3.66 108.02
CA PRO A 86 49.09 2.75 107.08
C PRO A 86 48.87 3.21 105.64
N ASN A 87 49.97 3.40 104.90
CA ASN A 87 49.98 3.79 103.49
C ASN A 87 49.03 2.91 102.66
N THR A 88 47.88 3.48 102.25
CA THR A 88 46.94 2.83 101.33
C THR A 88 47.44 2.84 99.87
N THR A 89 48.62 3.40 99.62
CA THR A 89 49.35 3.42 98.36
C THR A 89 49.99 2.06 98.02
N LYS A 90 49.20 0.99 98.01
CA LYS A 90 49.57 -0.16 97.16
C LYS A 90 49.53 0.32 95.71
N PRO A 91 50.61 0.19 94.92
CA PRO A 91 50.63 0.66 93.54
C PRO A 91 49.75 -0.25 92.67
N GLN A 92 48.45 0.05 92.60
CA GLN A 92 47.54 -0.65 91.71
C GLN A 92 47.95 -0.34 90.27
N THR A 93 48.45 -1.37 89.59
CA THR A 93 49.06 -1.28 88.26
C THR A 93 48.22 -0.45 87.30
N ARG A 94 48.71 0.74 86.94
CA ARG A 94 48.19 1.51 85.80
C ARG A 94 48.55 0.80 84.49
N GLN A 95 47.86 -0.30 84.21
CA GLN A 95 47.86 -0.90 82.89
C GLN A 95 47.37 0.16 81.91
N SER A 96 48.18 0.42 80.88
CA SER A 96 47.91 1.48 79.91
C SER A 96 46.64 1.15 79.13
N THR A 97 45.55 1.88 79.37
CA THR A 97 44.32 1.82 78.58
C THR A 97 44.45 2.58 77.24
N ALA A 98 45.59 2.38 76.57
CA ALA A 98 45.85 2.85 75.21
C ALA A 98 45.28 1.91 74.13
N ASN A 99 44.80 0.72 74.51
CA ASN A 99 44.24 -0.28 73.59
C ASN A 99 42.70 -0.25 73.56
N LEU A 100 42.12 0.81 72.99
CA LEU A 100 40.70 0.80 72.55
C LEU A 100 40.41 1.74 71.35
N LEU A 101 41.46 2.03 70.59
CA LEU A 101 41.48 2.67 69.27
C LEU A 101 42.81 2.20 68.64
N TRP A 102 42.90 1.50 67.51
CA TRP A 102 41.92 1.25 66.45
C TRP A 102 41.95 -0.23 66.04
N SER A 103 40.90 -0.72 65.38
CA SER A 103 40.99 -1.90 64.52
C SER A 103 40.38 -1.55 63.17
N ASP A 104 41.17 -1.67 62.12
CA ASP A 104 40.70 -1.52 60.75
C ASP A 104 39.69 -2.62 60.41
N ASP A 105 38.60 -2.26 59.72
CA ASP A 105 37.88 -3.19 58.87
C ASP A 105 37.74 -2.57 57.48
N ASN A 106 38.77 -2.80 56.66
CA ASN A 106 38.83 -2.33 55.28
C ASN A 106 38.57 -3.51 54.33
N ARG A 107 37.30 -3.84 54.11
CA ARG A 107 36.88 -4.83 53.10
C ARG A 107 35.88 -4.24 52.11
N SER A 108 36.37 -4.00 50.89
CA SER A 108 35.62 -3.35 49.82
C SER A 108 34.80 -4.33 48.97
N LYS A 109 33.58 -3.87 48.58
CA LYS A 109 32.74 -4.34 47.46
C LYS A 109 32.16 -5.77 47.54
N GLU A 110 30.83 -5.85 47.57
CA GLU A 110 30.06 -6.13 46.34
C GLU A 110 28.61 -5.59 46.43
N ARG A 111 27.73 -5.94 45.48
CA ARG A 111 26.55 -5.13 45.09
C ARG A 111 25.26 -5.38 45.90
N GLU A 112 24.53 -4.27 46.08
CA GLU A 112 23.07 -4.08 45.99
C GLU A 112 22.10 -5.25 46.27
N THR A 113 21.24 -5.10 47.28
CA THR A 113 19.76 -5.03 47.09
C THR A 113 19.01 -4.63 48.37
N ALA A 114 17.87 -3.94 48.17
CA ALA A 114 16.80 -3.63 49.14
C ALA A 114 17.14 -2.81 50.43
N PRO A 115 16.33 -1.81 50.81
CA PRO A 115 16.52 -1.05 52.05
C PRO A 115 15.83 -1.75 53.24
N SER A 116 16.62 -2.29 54.17
CA SER A 116 16.12 -2.77 55.47
C SER A 116 16.40 -1.76 56.59
N ASP A 117 15.45 -1.65 57.52
CA ASP A 117 15.25 -0.57 58.50
C ASP A 117 16.35 -0.54 59.59
N ARG A 118 17.55 -0.05 59.25
CA ARG A 118 18.62 0.25 60.21
C ARG A 118 18.23 1.46 61.08
N LYS A 119 17.38 1.20 62.09
CA LYS A 119 17.06 2.13 63.17
C LYS A 119 18.35 2.58 63.86
N PHE A 120 18.77 3.81 63.56
CA PHE A 120 19.92 4.45 64.19
C PHE A 120 19.57 4.79 65.64
N THR A 121 19.76 3.82 66.53
CA THR A 121 19.54 4.01 67.96
C THR A 121 20.58 4.99 68.48
N TRP A 122 20.15 6.23 68.73
CA TRP A 122 20.91 7.17 69.53
C TRP A 122 21.13 6.52 70.90
N ARG A 123 22.35 6.00 71.11
CA ARG A 123 22.83 5.52 72.41
C ARG A 123 22.99 6.74 73.30
N SER A 124 21.86 7.24 73.81
CA SER A 124 21.81 8.34 74.74
C SER A 124 22.63 7.97 75.96
N SER A 125 23.85 8.52 76.01
CA SER A 125 24.69 8.51 77.20
C SER A 125 24.11 9.51 78.20
N TYR A 126 22.92 9.19 78.70
CA TYR A 126 22.53 9.62 80.04
C TYR A 126 23.70 9.24 80.95
N PHE A 127 24.23 10.21 81.69
CA PHE A 127 25.21 9.95 82.74
C PHE A 127 24.49 9.22 83.87
N THR A 128 24.26 7.91 83.70
CA THR A 128 23.70 7.06 84.73
C THR A 128 24.79 6.90 85.78
N GLU A 129 24.69 7.75 86.80
CA GLU A 129 25.63 7.89 87.90
C GLU A 129 25.60 6.64 88.80
N LYS A 130 26.13 5.54 88.25
CA LYS A 130 26.63 4.41 89.02
C LYS A 130 27.92 4.83 89.69
N THR A 131 27.80 5.67 90.71
CA THR A 131 28.74 5.61 91.82
C THR A 131 28.64 4.20 92.39
N ASP A 132 29.66 3.38 92.12
CA ASP A 132 29.86 2.18 92.92
C ASP A 132 29.93 2.62 94.39
N LYS A 133 29.27 1.86 95.27
CA LYS A 133 29.21 2.16 96.70
C LYS A 133 30.52 1.81 97.40
N ALA A 134 31.63 2.37 96.91
CA ALA A 134 32.74 2.71 97.77
C ALA A 134 32.16 3.53 98.92
N SER A 135 32.30 3.04 100.15
CA SER A 135 31.80 3.74 101.30
C SER A 135 32.62 5.01 101.51
N VAL A 136 32.08 6.13 100.99
CA VAL A 136 32.36 7.45 101.54
C VAL A 136 31.80 7.44 102.95
N HIS A 137 32.56 6.84 103.86
CA HIS A 137 32.53 7.22 105.25
C HIS A 137 32.84 8.71 105.25
N VAL A 138 31.80 9.51 105.49
CA VAL A 138 32.00 10.80 106.12
C VAL A 138 32.78 10.46 107.38
N VAL A 139 34.07 10.79 107.38
CA VAL A 139 34.87 10.74 108.61
C VAL A 139 34.32 11.87 109.44
N GLU A 140 33.30 11.55 110.25
CA GLU A 140 32.84 12.37 111.37
C GLU A 140 34.08 12.90 112.07
N ALA A 141 34.12 14.22 112.29
CA ALA A 141 35.36 14.96 112.45
C ALA A 141 36.22 14.42 113.60
N ARG A 142 37.07 13.44 113.27
CA ARG A 142 38.27 13.15 114.02
C ARG A 142 39.16 14.36 113.84
N GLU A 143 39.07 15.27 114.80
CA GLU A 143 40.16 16.17 115.11
C GLU A 143 41.30 15.32 115.73
N ASP A 144 41.85 14.43 114.90
CA ASP A 144 43.11 13.73 115.12
C ASP A 144 44.20 14.82 115.12
N SER A 145 44.30 15.50 116.27
CA SER A 145 45.02 16.76 116.47
C SER A 145 46.48 16.65 116.01
N ASN A 146 47.03 15.44 116.04
CA ASN A 146 48.36 15.11 115.54
C ASN A 146 48.45 15.26 114.00
N ILE A 147 47.58 14.64 113.20
CA ILE A 147 47.55 14.92 111.75
C ILE A 147 47.19 16.38 111.48
N CYS A 148 46.18 16.92 112.14
CA CYS A 148 45.77 18.31 111.88
C CYS A 148 46.85 19.33 112.23
N SER A 149 47.68 19.07 113.25
CA SER A 149 48.86 19.89 113.57
C SER A 149 50.03 19.62 112.63
N VAL A 150 50.33 18.37 112.25
CA VAL A 150 51.34 18.03 111.22
C VAL A 150 51.04 18.72 109.89
N VAL A 151 49.82 18.61 109.38
CA VAL A 151 49.40 19.27 108.13
C VAL A 151 49.46 20.79 108.25
N ARG A 152 49.12 21.38 109.41
CA ARG A 152 49.30 22.82 109.67
C ARG A 152 50.78 23.21 109.71
N LEU A 153 51.64 22.44 110.36
CA LEU A 153 53.08 22.70 110.53
C LEU A 153 53.81 22.62 109.18
N LEU A 154 53.56 21.55 108.42
CA LEU A 154 54.07 21.38 107.06
C LEU A 154 53.55 22.47 106.11
N TYR A 155 52.24 22.77 106.14
CA TYR A 155 51.66 23.82 105.29
C TYR A 155 52.17 25.22 105.64
N ASN A 156 52.50 25.49 106.90
CA ASN A 156 53.05 26.78 107.35
C ASN A 156 54.48 27.02 106.87
N LYS A 157 55.27 25.97 106.60
CA LYS A 157 56.63 26.09 106.03
C LYS A 157 56.56 26.27 104.51
N PRO A 158 57.04 27.42 103.95
CA PRO A 158 56.84 27.72 102.53
C PRO A 158 57.54 26.72 101.59
N SER A 159 58.73 26.24 101.96
CA SER A 159 59.52 25.29 101.16
C SER A 159 58.81 23.95 100.93
N VAL A 160 58.04 23.48 101.93
CA VAL A 160 57.25 22.24 101.81
C VAL A 160 56.03 22.47 100.90
N ARG A 161 55.40 23.65 101.00
CA ARG A 161 54.28 24.05 100.13
C ARG A 161 54.69 24.17 98.65
N THR A 162 55.95 24.46 98.34
CA THR A 162 56.48 24.42 96.97
C THR A 162 56.82 23.01 96.47
N LEU A 163 57.25 22.10 97.36
CA LEU A 163 57.51 20.70 97.01
C LEU A 163 56.20 19.91 96.79
N ALA A 164 55.16 20.19 97.56
CA ALA A 164 53.86 19.52 97.50
C ALA A 164 52.93 20.01 96.36
N ARG A 165 53.41 20.86 95.45
CA ARG A 165 52.63 21.33 94.29
C ARG A 165 52.82 20.42 93.08
N GLU A 166 52.21 19.24 93.16
CA GLU A 166 51.86 18.50 91.96
C GLU A 166 50.47 18.95 91.48
N ASN A 167 50.34 19.40 90.23
CA ASN A 167 49.10 19.97 89.66
C ASN A 167 47.97 18.92 89.44
N LEU A 168 47.89 17.87 90.26
CA LEU A 168 46.92 16.76 90.14
C LEU A 168 45.46 17.25 90.12
N LEU A 169 45.15 18.28 90.89
CA LEU A 169 43.78 18.81 91.02
C LEU A 169 43.51 20.04 90.13
N GLU A 170 44.44 20.43 89.26
CA GLU A 170 44.29 21.62 88.41
C GLU A 170 43.10 21.51 87.45
N LYS A 171 42.77 20.30 86.95
CA LYS A 171 41.55 20.06 86.15
C LYS A 171 40.26 20.24 86.95
N LEU A 172 40.30 19.97 88.26
CA LEU A 172 39.15 20.20 89.15
C LEU A 172 39.02 21.70 89.42
N ARG A 173 40.15 22.39 89.63
CA ARG A 173 40.24 23.85 89.72
C ARG A 173 39.70 24.55 88.47
N THR A 174 40.08 24.16 87.25
CA THR A 174 39.56 24.77 86.02
C THR A 174 38.05 24.56 85.88
N CYS A 175 37.55 23.35 86.11
CA CYS A 175 36.11 23.07 86.09
C CYS A 175 35.33 23.89 87.13
N LEU A 176 35.90 24.14 88.33
CA LEU A 176 35.27 25.00 89.34
C LEU A 176 35.33 26.48 88.97
N VAL A 177 36.45 26.97 88.41
CA VAL A 177 36.56 28.35 87.89
C VAL A 177 35.54 28.56 86.76
N GLU A 178 35.42 27.63 85.82
CA GLU A 178 34.42 27.68 84.74
C GLU A 178 32.98 27.65 85.26
N ARG A 179 32.71 26.94 86.37
CA ARG A 179 31.38 26.92 87.01
C ARG A 179 31.08 28.17 87.81
N LEU A 180 32.06 28.75 88.51
CA LEU A 180 31.91 29.98 89.29
C LEU A 180 31.85 31.23 88.41
N ALA A 181 32.51 31.22 87.25
CA ALA A 181 32.43 32.30 86.24
C ALA A 181 31.09 32.34 85.48
N VAL A 182 30.23 31.34 85.63
CA VAL A 182 28.91 31.28 84.96
C VAL A 182 27.83 31.78 85.90
N SER A 183 27.37 33.01 85.66
CA SER A 183 26.20 33.56 86.36
C SER A 183 24.96 32.65 86.15
N PRO A 184 24.13 32.40 87.19
CA PRO A 184 22.89 31.66 87.07
C PRO A 184 21.92 32.20 86.00
N ALA A 185 22.02 33.49 85.64
CA ALA A 185 21.25 34.07 84.53
C ALA A 185 21.74 33.57 83.17
N GLN A 186 23.06 33.42 82.98
CA GLN A 186 23.65 32.92 81.74
C GLN A 186 23.35 31.43 81.53
N GLU A 187 23.42 30.60 82.58
CA GLU A 187 23.10 29.18 82.45
C GLU A 187 21.61 28.97 82.11
N ARG A 188 20.69 29.73 82.73
CA ARG A 188 19.27 29.75 82.34
C ARG A 188 19.08 30.19 80.88
N ALA A 189 19.83 31.17 80.39
CA ALA A 189 19.75 31.62 79.00
C ALA A 189 20.26 30.56 78.01
N ARG A 190 21.38 29.89 78.32
CA ARG A 190 21.88 28.73 77.56
C ARG A 190 20.85 27.61 77.51
N GLU A 191 20.28 27.25 78.66
CA GLU A 191 19.27 26.20 78.75
C GLU A 191 18.01 26.57 77.94
N GLN A 192 17.59 27.83 77.95
CA GLN A 192 16.47 28.30 77.14
C GLN A 192 16.74 28.20 75.63
N GLU A 193 17.95 28.51 75.14
CA GLU A 193 18.29 28.28 73.72
C GLU A 193 18.43 26.78 73.42
N LEU A 194 19.00 25.96 74.30
CA LEU A 194 19.04 24.49 74.11
C LEU A 194 17.61 23.92 74.00
N ARG A 195 16.71 24.30 74.90
CA ARG A 195 15.26 23.98 74.83
C ARG A 195 14.57 24.59 73.59
N ARG A 196 15.13 25.63 72.96
CA ARG A 196 14.64 26.24 71.71
C ARG A 196 15.14 25.46 70.49
N VAL A 197 16.45 25.18 70.40
CA VAL A 197 17.08 24.32 69.39
C VAL A 197 16.45 22.93 69.38
N TRP A 198 16.28 22.30 70.55
CA TRP A 198 15.65 20.98 70.66
C TRP A 198 14.23 20.98 70.09
N ARG A 199 13.39 21.98 70.43
CA ARG A 199 12.05 22.13 69.84
C ARG A 199 12.06 22.43 68.33
N ARG A 200 13.08 23.11 67.79
CA ARG A 200 13.26 23.25 66.33
C ARG A 200 13.64 21.91 65.70
N ASN A 201 14.54 21.15 66.33
CA ASN A 201 15.01 19.85 65.85
C ASN A 201 13.89 18.81 65.83
N GLU A 202 13.05 18.75 66.88
CA GLU A 202 11.94 17.80 66.94
C GLU A 202 10.85 18.09 65.89
N ARG A 203 10.58 19.38 65.62
CA ARG A 203 9.74 19.77 64.47
C ARG A 203 10.35 19.34 63.15
N ALA A 204 11.65 19.63 62.93
CA ALA A 204 12.34 19.24 61.72
C ALA A 204 12.37 17.71 61.50
N LYS A 205 12.44 16.89 62.56
CA LYS A 205 12.26 15.43 62.47
C LYS A 205 10.86 15.07 61.97
N ALA A 206 9.80 15.63 62.57
CA ALA A 206 8.42 15.38 62.17
C ALA A 206 8.14 15.85 60.73
N ASP A 207 8.70 16.99 60.32
CA ASP A 207 8.66 17.48 58.94
C ASP A 207 9.38 16.51 57.98
N ILE A 208 10.57 16.00 58.36
CA ILE A 208 11.30 14.96 57.61
C ILE A 208 10.50 13.65 57.52
N GLU A 209 9.83 13.23 58.58
CA GLU A 209 9.02 12.00 58.62
C GLU A 209 7.76 12.11 57.76
N THR A 210 7.04 13.23 57.82
CA THR A 210 5.88 13.49 56.94
C THR A 210 6.29 13.61 55.47
N LEU A 211 7.43 14.25 55.16
CA LEU A 211 7.98 14.30 53.81
C LEU A 211 8.43 12.92 53.31
N ARG A 212 9.06 12.10 54.15
CA ARG A 212 9.39 10.70 53.84
C ARG A 212 8.14 9.87 53.56
N ALA A 213 7.12 9.97 54.41
CA ALA A 213 5.85 9.28 54.21
C ALA A 213 5.20 9.67 52.87
N ARG A 214 5.19 10.97 52.53
CA ARG A 214 4.67 11.49 51.25
C ARG A 214 5.49 11.02 50.04
N LEU A 215 6.81 10.99 50.13
CA LEU A 215 7.67 10.44 49.07
C LEU A 215 7.40 8.95 48.86
N GLU A 216 7.19 8.19 49.93
CA GLU A 216 6.88 6.77 49.84
C GLU A 216 5.45 6.47 49.36
N THR A 217 4.45 7.34 49.59
CA THR A 217 3.16 7.19 48.89
C THR A 217 3.31 7.49 47.40
N GLN A 218 3.96 8.60 47.03
CA GLN A 218 4.21 8.95 45.63
C GLN A 218 5.01 7.87 44.88
N ARG A 219 5.99 7.24 45.52
CA ARG A 219 6.74 6.09 44.97
C ARG A 219 5.85 4.88 44.69
N ARG A 220 4.93 4.54 45.61
CA ARG A 220 3.94 3.48 45.40
C ARG A 220 2.97 3.82 44.27
N ASP A 221 2.46 5.05 44.23
CA ASP A 221 1.54 5.50 43.19
C ASP A 221 2.18 5.45 41.79
N ILE A 222 3.42 5.92 41.66
CA ILE A 222 4.19 5.85 40.40
C ILE A 222 4.47 4.39 40.03
N SER A 223 4.82 3.53 41.00
CA SER A 223 5.05 2.09 40.76
C SER A 223 3.78 1.40 40.25
N MET A 224 2.61 1.63 40.89
CA MET A 224 1.33 1.10 40.44
C MET A 224 0.96 1.59 39.03
N GLN A 225 1.17 2.88 38.73
CA GLN A 225 0.95 3.43 37.38
C GLN A 225 1.89 2.83 36.34
N LEU A 226 3.15 2.56 36.69
CA LEU A 226 4.13 1.93 35.81
C LEU A 226 3.72 0.48 35.52
N ILE A 227 3.35 -0.30 36.56
CA ILE A 227 2.83 -1.67 36.41
C ILE A 227 1.58 -1.69 35.51
N ALA A 228 0.62 -0.78 35.73
CA ALA A 228 -0.59 -0.69 34.92
C ALA A 228 -0.30 -0.34 33.45
N LYS A 229 0.64 0.59 33.19
CA LYS A 229 1.10 0.91 31.84
C LYS A 229 1.84 -0.26 31.19
N ASN A 230 2.68 -0.99 31.93
CA ASN A 230 3.38 -2.16 31.43
C ASN A 230 2.40 -3.29 31.07
N MET A 231 1.38 -3.53 31.90
CA MET A 231 0.31 -4.47 31.55
C MET A 231 -0.47 -4.06 30.29
N LEU A 232 -0.62 -2.75 30.04
CA LEU A 232 -1.26 -2.25 28.82
C LEU A 232 -0.36 -2.40 27.59
N ILE A 233 0.94 -2.14 27.72
CA ILE A 233 1.96 -2.38 26.68
C ILE A 233 1.95 -3.85 26.27
N ASN A 234 2.12 -4.78 27.21
CA ASN A 234 2.10 -6.23 26.94
C ASN A 234 0.80 -6.69 26.25
N LYS A 235 -0.36 -6.10 26.61
CA LYS A 235 -1.65 -6.36 25.94
C LYS A 235 -1.71 -5.84 24.51
N HIS A 236 -1.06 -4.72 24.22
CA HIS A 236 -0.95 -4.16 22.87
C HIS A 236 0.05 -4.93 22.02
N GLU A 237 1.21 -5.30 22.55
CA GLU A 237 2.21 -6.16 21.91
C GLU A 237 1.58 -7.51 21.52
N ALA A 238 0.93 -8.19 22.47
CA ALA A 238 0.20 -9.44 22.19
C ALA A 238 -0.99 -9.26 21.22
N LYS A 239 -1.50 -8.03 21.00
CA LYS A 239 -2.48 -7.74 19.94
C LYS A 239 -1.78 -7.54 18.59
N ILE A 240 -0.66 -6.81 18.56
CA ILE A 240 0.17 -6.57 17.37
C ILE A 240 0.71 -7.90 16.83
N GLU A 241 1.23 -8.78 17.69
CA GLU A 241 1.74 -10.09 17.29
C GLU A 241 0.63 -10.96 16.67
N ARG A 242 -0.54 -11.08 17.33
CA ARG A 242 -1.69 -11.84 16.79
C ARG A 242 -2.17 -11.29 15.45
N LEU A 243 -2.23 -9.96 15.28
CA LEU A 243 -2.57 -9.34 14.00
C LEU A 243 -1.48 -9.55 12.94
N SER A 244 -0.20 -9.44 13.31
CA SER A 244 0.94 -9.71 12.43
C SER A 244 0.95 -11.15 11.94
N LYS A 245 0.72 -12.12 12.83
CA LYS A 245 0.57 -13.54 12.49
C LYS A 245 -0.63 -13.77 11.58
N LYS A 246 -1.83 -13.29 11.95
CA LYS A 246 -3.02 -13.41 11.11
C LYS A 246 -2.80 -12.82 9.71
N ASN A 247 -2.24 -11.61 9.62
CA ASN A 247 -1.98 -10.96 8.33
C ASN A 247 -0.97 -11.77 7.49
N LYS A 248 0.10 -12.31 8.08
CA LYS A 248 1.04 -13.19 7.38
C LYS A 248 0.36 -14.47 6.86
N ASP A 249 -0.48 -15.10 7.68
CA ASP A 249 -1.19 -16.33 7.31
C ASP A 249 -2.27 -16.07 6.26
N ASP A 250 -2.99 -14.94 6.32
CA ASP A 250 -4.00 -14.55 5.33
C ASP A 250 -3.38 -14.06 4.01
N ILE A 251 -2.20 -13.43 4.03
CA ILE A 251 -1.40 -13.14 2.82
C ILE A 251 -0.95 -14.45 2.17
N ARG A 252 -0.39 -15.40 2.95
CA ARG A 252 0.04 -16.72 2.46
C ARG A 252 -1.10 -17.50 1.81
N LYS A 253 -2.30 -17.51 2.42
CA LYS A 253 -3.50 -18.11 1.81
C LYS A 253 -3.81 -17.47 0.45
N ARG A 254 -3.94 -16.14 0.40
CA ARG A 254 -4.26 -15.41 -0.83
C ARG A 254 -3.25 -15.65 -1.95
N VAL A 255 -1.96 -15.67 -1.63
CA VAL A 255 -0.89 -16.02 -2.59
C VAL A 255 -1.09 -17.43 -3.10
N ASN A 256 -1.12 -18.44 -2.22
CA ASN A 256 -1.29 -19.85 -2.60
C ASN A 256 -2.58 -20.12 -3.38
N GLU A 257 -3.69 -19.45 -3.03
CA GLU A 257 -4.98 -19.53 -3.72
C GLU A 257 -4.89 -18.89 -5.12
N SER A 258 -4.26 -17.72 -5.24
CA SER A 258 -4.04 -17.07 -6.54
C SER A 258 -3.12 -17.86 -7.46
N GLU A 259 -2.04 -18.46 -6.93
CA GLU A 259 -1.12 -19.32 -7.68
C GLU A 259 -1.82 -20.59 -8.17
N ARG A 260 -2.60 -21.26 -7.32
CA ARG A 260 -3.41 -22.42 -7.71
C ARG A 260 -4.44 -22.06 -8.79
N SER A 261 -5.11 -20.93 -8.65
CA SER A 261 -6.08 -20.42 -9.64
C SER A 261 -5.39 -20.09 -10.97
N MET A 262 -4.22 -19.46 -10.92
CA MET A 262 -3.40 -19.12 -12.10
C MET A 262 -2.89 -20.38 -12.81
N ILE A 263 -2.35 -21.37 -12.09
CA ILE A 263 -1.88 -22.64 -12.67
C ILE A 263 -3.04 -23.42 -13.29
N SER A 264 -4.21 -23.46 -12.64
CA SER A 264 -5.42 -24.09 -13.18
C SER A 264 -5.90 -23.38 -14.45
N SER A 265 -5.94 -22.06 -14.43
CA SER A 265 -6.35 -21.23 -15.58
C SER A 265 -5.37 -21.36 -16.75
N TRP A 266 -4.06 -21.42 -16.48
CA TRP A 266 -3.00 -21.64 -17.45
C TRP A 266 -3.13 -23.01 -18.12
N ARG A 267 -3.23 -24.11 -17.36
CA ARG A 267 -3.43 -25.47 -17.91
C ARG A 267 -4.72 -25.60 -18.73
N ASN A 268 -5.80 -24.97 -18.27
CA ASN A 268 -7.06 -24.92 -19.02
C ASN A 268 -6.91 -24.10 -20.33
N SER A 269 -6.05 -23.08 -20.35
CA SER A 269 -5.73 -22.33 -21.57
C SER A 269 -4.80 -23.10 -22.50
N GLU A 270 -3.83 -23.83 -21.96
CA GLU A 270 -2.90 -24.71 -22.68
C GLU A 270 -3.66 -25.82 -23.41
N PHE A 271 -4.50 -26.58 -22.69
CA PHE A 271 -5.37 -27.61 -23.27
C PHE A 271 -6.33 -27.05 -24.34
N ARG A 272 -6.88 -25.84 -24.15
CA ARG A 272 -7.72 -25.18 -25.17
C ARG A 272 -6.91 -24.73 -26.40
N GLN A 273 -5.64 -24.34 -26.24
CA GLN A 273 -4.76 -24.04 -27.37
C GLN A 273 -4.36 -25.31 -28.13
N GLU A 274 -4.10 -26.41 -27.43
CA GLU A 274 -3.83 -27.72 -28.02
C GLU A 274 -5.04 -28.22 -28.84
N MET A 275 -6.24 -28.16 -28.27
CA MET A 275 -7.47 -28.54 -28.98
C MET A 275 -7.75 -27.65 -30.20
N LEU A 276 -7.58 -26.32 -30.08
CA LEU A 276 -7.76 -25.41 -31.21
C LEU A 276 -6.69 -25.60 -32.31
N ARG A 277 -5.49 -26.09 -31.99
CA ARG A 277 -4.48 -26.48 -32.99
C ARG A 277 -4.92 -27.74 -33.73
N ALA A 278 -5.34 -28.77 -32.99
CA ALA A 278 -5.85 -30.00 -33.59
C ALA A 278 -7.08 -29.76 -34.49
N ASP A 279 -8.00 -28.86 -34.09
CA ASP A 279 -9.14 -28.46 -34.92
C ASP A 279 -8.71 -27.70 -36.19
N VAL A 280 -7.66 -26.88 -36.13
CA VAL A 280 -7.09 -26.18 -37.30
C VAL A 280 -6.37 -27.15 -38.23
N GLU A 281 -5.54 -28.05 -37.69
CA GLU A 281 -4.84 -29.09 -38.44
C GLU A 281 -5.85 -30.00 -39.16
N ALA A 282 -6.83 -30.56 -38.44
CA ALA A 282 -7.89 -31.37 -39.03
C ALA A 282 -8.83 -30.61 -39.98
N SER A 283 -8.84 -29.27 -39.95
CA SER A 283 -9.55 -28.44 -40.94
C SER A 283 -8.72 -28.19 -42.20
N ASN A 284 -7.41 -28.01 -42.06
CA ASN A 284 -6.47 -27.92 -43.17
C ASN A 284 -6.42 -29.24 -43.94
N ASP A 285 -6.31 -30.38 -43.25
CA ASP A 285 -6.34 -31.72 -43.88
C ASP A 285 -7.59 -31.94 -44.75
N ARG A 286 -8.75 -31.48 -44.26
CA ARG A 286 -10.02 -31.53 -45.01
C ARG A 286 -10.01 -30.61 -46.23
N LEU A 287 -9.46 -29.41 -46.10
CA LEU A 287 -9.34 -28.45 -47.22
C LEU A 287 -8.37 -28.98 -48.29
N GLU A 288 -7.24 -29.55 -47.90
CA GLU A 288 -6.29 -30.16 -48.84
C GLU A 288 -6.89 -31.39 -49.54
N ALA A 289 -7.60 -32.26 -48.80
CA ALA A 289 -8.30 -33.41 -49.38
C ALA A 289 -9.37 -32.98 -50.40
N MET A 290 -10.23 -32.00 -50.07
CA MET A 290 -11.23 -31.46 -51.00
C MET A 290 -10.59 -30.75 -52.19
N LEU A 291 -9.47 -30.05 -52.00
CA LEU A 291 -8.73 -29.38 -53.09
C LEU A 291 -8.14 -30.41 -54.07
N VAL A 292 -7.56 -31.50 -53.56
CA VAL A 292 -7.07 -32.61 -54.40
C VAL A 292 -8.22 -33.29 -55.15
N GLU A 293 -9.35 -33.53 -54.48
CA GLU A 293 -10.55 -34.11 -55.13
C GLU A 293 -11.09 -33.19 -56.23
N HIS A 294 -11.28 -31.90 -55.96
CA HIS A 294 -11.80 -30.95 -56.94
C HIS A 294 -10.85 -30.74 -58.12
N LEU A 295 -9.54 -30.73 -57.92
CA LEU A 295 -8.57 -30.68 -59.04
C LEU A 295 -8.61 -31.96 -59.89
N ALA A 296 -8.83 -33.13 -59.28
CA ALA A 296 -9.02 -34.38 -60.02
C ALA A 296 -10.35 -34.39 -60.81
N GLN A 297 -11.44 -33.95 -60.19
CA GLN A 297 -12.75 -33.77 -60.85
C GLN A 297 -12.65 -32.76 -62.01
N GLU A 298 -12.00 -31.62 -61.81
CA GLU A 298 -11.83 -30.59 -62.85
C GLU A 298 -11.01 -31.12 -64.03
N LYS A 299 -9.91 -31.83 -63.76
CA LYS A 299 -9.06 -32.45 -64.79
C LYS A 299 -9.84 -33.47 -65.64
N GLU A 300 -10.67 -34.30 -65.01
CA GLU A 300 -11.55 -35.24 -65.70
C GLU A 300 -12.64 -34.52 -66.52
N LEU A 301 -13.27 -33.46 -65.98
CA LEU A 301 -14.25 -32.67 -66.70
C LEU A 301 -13.64 -31.93 -67.91
N ARG A 302 -12.45 -31.34 -67.77
CA ARG A 302 -11.67 -30.78 -68.89
C ARG A 302 -11.36 -31.85 -69.93
N GLY A 303 -10.98 -33.07 -69.50
CA GLY A 303 -10.73 -34.21 -70.39
C GLY A 303 -11.98 -34.70 -71.13
N ARG A 304 -13.17 -34.65 -70.51
CA ARG A 304 -14.46 -34.93 -71.18
C ARG A 304 -14.83 -33.84 -72.16
N ARG A 305 -14.67 -32.56 -71.78
CA ARG A 305 -14.95 -31.40 -72.63
C ARG A 305 -14.10 -31.45 -73.90
N PHE A 306 -12.78 -31.66 -73.78
CA PHE A 306 -11.87 -31.80 -74.90
C PHE A 306 -12.28 -32.93 -75.86
N LYS A 307 -12.65 -34.12 -75.34
CA LYS A 307 -13.15 -35.23 -76.17
C LYS A 307 -14.41 -34.86 -76.96
N ALA A 308 -15.34 -34.11 -76.34
CA ALA A 308 -16.56 -33.64 -77.01
C ALA A 308 -16.26 -32.53 -78.02
N GLU A 309 -15.33 -31.61 -77.71
CA GLU A 309 -14.83 -30.57 -78.62
C GLU A 309 -14.23 -31.21 -79.88
N THR A 310 -13.30 -32.16 -79.75
CA THR A 310 -12.71 -32.88 -80.90
C THR A 310 -13.71 -33.75 -81.66
N GLN A 311 -14.73 -34.30 -81.00
CA GLN A 311 -15.82 -35.00 -81.69
C GLN A 311 -16.67 -34.04 -82.52
N LEU A 312 -16.98 -32.85 -82.00
CA LEU A 312 -17.71 -31.80 -82.71
C LEU A 312 -16.89 -31.26 -83.89
N GLU A 313 -15.59 -31.01 -83.72
CA GLU A 313 -14.66 -30.63 -84.80
C GLU A 313 -14.63 -31.70 -85.91
N SER A 314 -14.61 -32.99 -85.55
CA SER A 314 -14.66 -34.09 -86.52
C SER A 314 -16.00 -34.20 -87.25
N TRP A 315 -17.12 -33.87 -86.59
CA TRP A 315 -18.43 -33.81 -87.24
C TRP A 315 -18.58 -32.58 -88.13
N LEU A 316 -18.05 -31.42 -87.71
CA LEU A 316 -18.03 -30.19 -88.50
C LEU A 316 -17.22 -30.39 -89.79
N HIS A 317 -15.98 -30.88 -89.69
CA HIS A 317 -15.16 -31.17 -90.88
C HIS A 317 -15.86 -32.14 -91.84
N LYS A 318 -16.56 -33.16 -91.34
CA LYS A 318 -17.32 -34.09 -92.19
C LYS A 318 -18.50 -33.40 -92.88
N TYR A 319 -19.23 -32.54 -92.16
CA TYR A 319 -20.32 -31.75 -92.72
C TYR A 319 -19.82 -30.76 -93.77
N ASP A 320 -18.74 -30.02 -93.49
CA ASP A 320 -18.13 -29.08 -94.43
C ASP A 320 -17.60 -29.79 -95.69
N THR A 321 -17.16 -31.04 -95.56
CA THR A 321 -16.74 -31.89 -96.71
C THR A 321 -17.94 -32.37 -97.52
N ASP A 322 -18.95 -32.96 -96.87
CA ASP A 322 -20.18 -33.48 -97.49
C ASP A 322 -21.03 -32.37 -98.16
N ILE A 323 -20.99 -31.15 -97.62
CA ILE A 323 -21.59 -29.95 -98.23
C ILE A 323 -20.71 -29.42 -99.37
N GLY A 324 -19.38 -29.42 -99.23
CA GLY A 324 -18.48 -29.02 -100.33
C GLY A 324 -18.57 -29.95 -101.54
N GLU A 325 -18.62 -31.26 -101.31
CA GLU A 325 -18.82 -32.28 -102.33
C GLU A 325 -20.18 -32.11 -103.02
N ARG A 326 -21.30 -31.99 -102.29
CA ARG A 326 -22.61 -31.74 -102.92
C ARG A 326 -22.72 -30.38 -103.60
N GLN A 327 -22.03 -29.36 -103.12
CA GLN A 327 -22.03 -28.05 -103.79
C GLN A 327 -21.30 -28.14 -105.13
N ALA A 328 -20.20 -28.91 -105.21
CA ALA A 328 -19.52 -29.20 -106.47
C ALA A 328 -20.39 -30.06 -107.41
N GLU A 329 -21.07 -31.10 -106.90
CA GLU A 329 -22.05 -31.89 -107.69
C GLU A 329 -23.18 -31.01 -108.25
N ILE A 330 -23.72 -30.08 -107.45
CA ILE A 330 -24.74 -29.14 -107.89
C ILE A 330 -24.19 -28.18 -108.94
N GLU A 331 -22.98 -27.63 -108.74
CA GLU A 331 -22.34 -26.73 -109.70
C GLU A 331 -22.08 -27.44 -111.04
N GLU A 332 -21.58 -28.67 -111.03
CA GLU A 332 -21.39 -29.54 -112.21
C GLU A 332 -22.72 -29.78 -112.94
N ILE A 333 -23.76 -30.25 -112.23
CA ILE A 333 -25.09 -30.49 -112.83
C ILE A 333 -25.74 -29.19 -113.34
N THR A 334 -25.51 -28.04 -112.68
CA THR A 334 -26.01 -26.76 -113.21
C THR A 334 -25.25 -26.29 -114.44
N ALA A 335 -23.95 -26.57 -114.55
CA ALA A 335 -23.19 -26.29 -115.76
C ALA A 335 -23.65 -27.18 -116.92
N GLU A 336 -23.81 -28.49 -116.70
CA GLU A 336 -24.39 -29.41 -117.68
C GLU A 336 -25.79 -28.95 -118.13
N TYR A 337 -26.66 -28.57 -117.18
CA TYR A 337 -28.00 -28.07 -117.48
C TYR A 337 -27.98 -26.74 -118.26
N GLU A 338 -27.09 -25.81 -117.92
CA GLU A 338 -26.93 -24.56 -118.67
C GLU A 338 -26.37 -24.79 -120.08
N GLU A 339 -25.50 -25.78 -120.28
CA GLU A 339 -25.04 -26.22 -121.60
C GLU A 339 -26.18 -26.88 -122.41
N GLU A 340 -26.93 -27.82 -121.83
CA GLU A 340 -28.10 -28.43 -122.47
C GLU A 340 -29.17 -27.38 -122.82
N GLN A 341 -29.41 -26.42 -121.93
CA GLN A 341 -30.35 -25.32 -122.16
C GLN A 341 -29.88 -24.40 -123.31
N GLN A 342 -28.58 -24.13 -123.42
CA GLN A 342 -28.00 -23.41 -124.56
C GLN A 342 -28.10 -24.20 -125.87
N GLN A 343 -27.81 -25.51 -125.84
CA GLN A 343 -27.98 -26.40 -126.99
C GLN A 343 -29.46 -26.47 -127.44
N MET A 344 -30.40 -26.62 -126.50
CA MET A 344 -31.84 -26.60 -126.81
C MET A 344 -32.28 -25.24 -127.36
N ASN A 345 -31.75 -24.11 -126.84
CA ASN A 345 -32.11 -22.79 -127.33
C ASN A 345 -31.60 -22.55 -128.76
N THR A 346 -30.35 -22.91 -129.07
CA THR A 346 -29.82 -22.85 -130.45
C THR A 346 -30.60 -23.77 -131.40
N LEU A 347 -30.93 -25.00 -130.97
CA LEU A 347 -31.78 -25.93 -131.70
C LEU A 347 -33.26 -25.50 -131.84
N LYS A 348 -33.71 -24.47 -131.11
CA LYS A 348 -35.04 -23.84 -131.29
C LYS A 348 -34.98 -22.63 -132.21
N VAL A 349 -33.94 -21.81 -132.09
CA VAL A 349 -33.74 -20.60 -132.91
C VAL A 349 -33.44 -20.97 -134.36
N ILE A 350 -32.54 -21.92 -134.61
CA ILE A 350 -32.16 -22.29 -136.00
C ILE A 350 -33.37 -22.76 -136.83
N PRO A 351 -34.29 -23.61 -136.32
CA PRO A 351 -35.53 -23.91 -137.03
C PRO A 351 -36.53 -22.75 -137.03
N SER A 352 -36.67 -21.95 -135.98
CA SER A 352 -37.64 -20.84 -136.01
C SER A 352 -37.26 -19.79 -137.05
N GLU A 353 -35.99 -19.38 -137.12
CA GLU A 353 -35.50 -18.47 -138.17
C GLU A 353 -35.73 -19.04 -139.58
N GLN A 354 -35.55 -20.34 -139.77
CA GLN A 354 -35.85 -21.01 -141.05
C GLN A 354 -37.36 -21.08 -141.36
N PHE A 355 -38.20 -21.35 -140.36
CA PHE A 355 -39.65 -21.37 -140.51
C PHE A 355 -40.24 -19.98 -140.70
N ASP A 356 -39.72 -18.95 -140.03
CA ASP A 356 -40.13 -17.55 -140.20
C ASP A 356 -39.84 -17.09 -141.65
N ILE A 357 -38.66 -17.42 -142.20
CA ILE A 357 -38.32 -17.15 -143.60
C ILE A 357 -39.25 -17.92 -144.55
N GLN A 358 -39.46 -19.23 -144.31
CA GLN A 358 -40.36 -20.05 -145.13
C GLN A 358 -41.81 -19.58 -145.06
N GLU A 359 -42.29 -19.09 -143.91
CA GLU A 359 -43.63 -18.54 -143.75
C GLU A 359 -43.78 -17.21 -144.50
N VAL A 360 -42.75 -16.36 -144.52
CA VAL A 360 -42.73 -15.13 -145.35
C VAL A 360 -42.77 -15.48 -146.85
N GLU A 361 -41.96 -16.42 -147.32
CA GLU A 361 -41.98 -16.87 -148.73
C GLU A 361 -43.32 -17.55 -149.11
N TYR A 362 -43.84 -18.42 -148.24
CA TYR A 362 -45.13 -19.07 -148.43
C TYR A 362 -46.28 -18.06 -148.52
N ASN A 363 -46.33 -17.08 -147.59
CA ASN A 363 -47.35 -16.04 -147.61
C ASN A 363 -47.23 -15.15 -148.85
N HIS A 364 -46.02 -14.88 -149.35
CA HIS A 364 -45.81 -14.16 -150.61
C HIS A 364 -46.38 -14.92 -151.82
N LEU A 365 -46.03 -16.19 -151.99
CA LEU A 365 -46.51 -17.05 -153.08
C LEU A 365 -48.04 -17.28 -153.02
N MET A 366 -48.60 -17.43 -151.82
CA MET A 366 -50.04 -17.57 -151.62
C MET A 366 -50.79 -16.27 -151.92
N ALA A 367 -50.19 -15.09 -151.65
CA ALA A 367 -50.77 -13.80 -152.02
C ALA A 367 -50.73 -13.56 -153.54
N GLU A 368 -49.65 -13.97 -154.23
CA GLU A 368 -49.55 -13.93 -155.69
C GLU A 368 -50.61 -14.81 -156.33
N LYS A 369 -50.70 -16.09 -155.92
CA LYS A 369 -51.73 -17.02 -156.39
C LYS A 369 -53.16 -16.51 -156.16
N ALA A 370 -53.44 -15.91 -155.00
CA ALA A 370 -54.74 -15.31 -154.71
C ALA A 370 -55.06 -14.09 -155.61
N ALA A 371 -54.04 -13.37 -156.08
CA ALA A 371 -54.21 -12.30 -157.07
C ALA A 371 -54.50 -12.85 -158.48
N GLU A 372 -53.90 -13.98 -158.86
CA GLU A 372 -54.17 -14.64 -160.15
C GLU A 372 -55.56 -15.28 -160.20
N GLU A 373 -55.95 -16.07 -159.18
CA GLU A 373 -57.30 -16.66 -159.10
C GLU A 373 -58.38 -15.57 -159.15
N LYS A 374 -58.11 -14.40 -158.58
CA LYS A 374 -58.99 -13.23 -158.64
C LYS A 374 -59.10 -12.63 -160.05
N ARG A 375 -57.98 -12.47 -160.78
CA ARG A 375 -57.98 -12.04 -162.19
C ARG A 375 -58.83 -12.97 -163.04
N GLU A 376 -58.62 -14.29 -162.91
CA GLU A 376 -59.42 -15.28 -163.64
C GLU A 376 -60.92 -15.18 -163.34
N LEU A 377 -61.30 -14.94 -162.07
CA LEU A 377 -62.69 -14.80 -161.66
C LEU A 377 -63.35 -13.55 -162.25
N ASP A 378 -62.64 -12.43 -162.29
CA ASP A 378 -63.13 -11.17 -162.88
C ASP A 378 -63.30 -11.29 -164.42
N ASP A 379 -62.39 -11.97 -165.13
CA ASP A 379 -62.54 -12.28 -166.56
C ASP A 379 -63.76 -13.19 -166.84
N LYS A 380 -63.91 -14.26 -166.05
CA LYS A 380 -65.09 -15.16 -166.12
C LYS A 380 -66.38 -14.39 -165.84
N LEU A 381 -66.36 -13.42 -164.93
CA LEU A 381 -67.50 -12.55 -164.61
C LEU A 381 -67.84 -11.59 -165.78
N PHE A 382 -66.84 -11.00 -166.43
CA PHE A 382 -67.01 -10.13 -167.60
C PHE A 382 -67.72 -10.86 -168.76
N ILE A 383 -67.30 -12.09 -169.06
CA ILE A 383 -67.95 -12.96 -170.06
C ILE A 383 -69.42 -13.23 -169.69
N ILE A 384 -69.73 -13.44 -168.42
CA ILE A 384 -71.11 -13.63 -167.93
C ILE A 384 -71.95 -12.35 -168.10
N ILE A 385 -71.38 -11.17 -167.87
CA ILE A 385 -72.06 -9.87 -168.06
C ILE A 385 -72.41 -9.66 -169.54
N CYS A 386 -71.45 -9.85 -170.46
CA CYS A 386 -71.69 -9.76 -171.90
C CYS A 386 -72.80 -10.72 -172.36
N ASN A 387 -72.75 -11.99 -171.90
CA ASN A 387 -73.78 -12.98 -172.18
C ASN A 387 -75.15 -12.67 -171.52
N ARG A 388 -75.19 -11.89 -170.44
CA ARG A 388 -76.42 -11.42 -169.79
C ARG A 388 -77.04 -10.26 -170.56
N SER A 389 -76.23 -9.35 -171.11
CA SER A 389 -76.65 -8.26 -172.00
C SER A 389 -77.19 -8.79 -173.32
N ALA A 390 -76.48 -9.69 -174.00
CA ALA A 390 -76.95 -10.35 -175.22
C ALA A 390 -78.29 -11.08 -175.01
N ARG A 391 -78.42 -11.85 -173.90
CA ARG A 391 -79.69 -12.50 -173.54
C ARG A 391 -80.82 -11.52 -173.20
N ARG A 392 -80.53 -10.26 -172.82
CA ARG A 392 -81.55 -9.21 -172.59
C ARG A 392 -82.11 -8.71 -173.93
N ILE A 393 -81.24 -8.43 -174.90
CA ILE A 393 -81.61 -8.04 -176.27
C ILE A 393 -82.45 -9.14 -176.94
N GLN A 394 -81.94 -10.38 -176.93
CA GLN A 394 -82.66 -11.55 -177.45
C GLN A 394 -84.03 -11.77 -176.77
N ARG A 395 -84.17 -11.44 -175.48
CA ARG A 395 -85.42 -11.61 -174.74
C ARG A 395 -86.45 -10.54 -175.10
N CYS A 396 -86.05 -9.30 -175.37
CA CYS A 396 -86.97 -8.29 -175.91
C CYS A 396 -87.52 -8.72 -177.28
N TRP A 397 -86.65 -9.20 -178.17
CA TRP A 397 -87.03 -9.74 -179.48
C TRP A 397 -88.01 -10.93 -179.38
N ARG A 398 -87.74 -11.88 -178.47
CA ARG A 398 -88.64 -13.02 -178.22
C ARG A 398 -89.95 -12.61 -177.53
N ALA A 399 -89.94 -11.61 -176.63
CA ALA A 399 -91.14 -11.13 -175.95
C ALA A 399 -92.12 -10.43 -176.90
N TYR A 400 -91.62 -9.70 -177.91
CA TYR A 400 -92.42 -9.18 -179.02
C TYR A 400 -93.18 -10.33 -179.74
N LYS A 401 -92.48 -11.44 -180.02
CA LYS A 401 -93.07 -12.63 -180.66
C LYS A 401 -94.07 -13.39 -179.77
N LEU A 402 -93.90 -13.37 -178.44
CA LEU A 402 -94.65 -14.20 -177.48
C LEU A 402 -95.86 -13.52 -176.81
N LYS A 403 -96.06 -12.20 -176.98
CA LYS A 403 -97.35 -11.54 -176.64
C LYS A 403 -98.56 -12.06 -177.44
N LYS A 404 -98.35 -13.00 -178.37
CA LYS A 404 -99.33 -13.67 -179.24
C LYS A 404 -99.93 -14.98 -178.62
N ALA A 405 -99.86 -15.24 -177.29
CA ALA A 405 -99.98 -16.58 -176.65
C ALA A 405 -101.01 -16.77 -175.46
N ALA A 406 -100.89 -17.88 -174.67
CA ALA A 406 -101.99 -18.55 -173.91
C ALA A 406 -101.91 -18.62 -172.34
N ARG A 407 -102.63 -19.58 -171.67
CA ARG A 407 -103.12 -19.49 -170.24
C ARG A 407 -103.26 -20.85 -169.46
N LYS A 408 -103.54 -20.80 -168.11
CA LYS A 408 -104.09 -21.83 -167.12
C LYS A 408 -103.13 -22.45 -166.00
N LYS A 409 -103.65 -23.15 -164.94
CA LYS A 409 -103.05 -23.54 -163.57
C LYS A 409 -103.82 -24.74 -162.85
N GLY A 410 -103.55 -25.43 -161.69
CA GLY A 410 -102.47 -25.65 -160.66
C GLY A 410 -102.90 -25.93 -159.14
N LYS A 411 -102.50 -27.03 -158.39
CA LYS A 411 -102.74 -27.39 -156.90
C LYS A 411 -102.10 -28.78 -156.43
N ARG A 412 -102.10 -29.47 -155.23
CA ARG A 412 -102.58 -29.45 -153.76
C ARG A 412 -102.14 -30.72 -152.88
N LYS A 413 -101.63 -30.67 -151.59
CA LYS A 413 -101.76 -31.72 -150.47
C LYS A 413 -101.34 -31.28 -149.01
N LYS A 414 -101.84 -31.97 -147.95
CA LYS A 414 -101.62 -31.95 -146.44
C LYS A 414 -102.44 -30.92 -145.58
N GLY A 415 -102.60 -31.21 -144.27
CA GLY A 415 -103.32 -30.47 -143.19
C GLY A 415 -102.80 -30.95 -141.80
N LYS A 416 -103.39 -30.70 -140.60
CA LYS A 416 -104.63 -30.03 -140.10
C LYS A 416 -104.42 -29.62 -138.61
N GLY A 417 -104.99 -28.50 -138.13
CA GLY A 417 -105.07 -28.11 -136.70
C GLY A 417 -105.24 -26.59 -136.50
N GLY A 418 -106.02 -26.11 -135.51
CA GLY A 418 -106.31 -24.68 -135.31
C GLY A 418 -106.64 -24.31 -133.84
N SER A 419 -106.87 -23.04 -133.48
CA SER A 419 -106.99 -21.84 -134.35
C SER A 419 -106.72 -20.50 -133.64
N GLY A 420 -106.02 -19.59 -134.33
CA GLY A 420 -106.21 -18.13 -134.24
C GLY A 420 -105.59 -17.39 -133.04
N THR A 421 -104.90 -16.24 -133.18
CA THR A 421 -104.53 -15.48 -134.40
C THR A 421 -103.16 -14.76 -134.18
N LYS A 422 -102.81 -13.48 -134.44
CA LYS A 422 -103.47 -12.31 -135.05
C LYS A 422 -102.61 -11.63 -136.14
N LYS A 423 -101.34 -11.23 -135.92
CA LYS A 423 -100.35 -10.82 -136.97
C LYS A 423 -99.01 -10.27 -136.40
N GLY A 424 -97.88 -10.63 -137.04
CA GLY A 424 -96.78 -9.70 -137.39
C GLY A 424 -95.48 -9.72 -136.55
N LYS A 425 -94.31 -9.24 -137.07
CA LYS A 425 -93.96 -8.82 -138.46
C LYS A 425 -92.43 -8.57 -138.65
N ARG A 426 -91.71 -9.47 -139.34
CA ARG A 426 -90.28 -9.33 -139.80
C ARG A 426 -89.25 -9.20 -138.64
N LYS A 427 -87.91 -9.12 -138.81
CA LYS A 427 -86.98 -9.00 -139.96
C LYS A 427 -85.55 -9.41 -139.52
N SER A 428 -84.67 -9.84 -140.45
CA SER A 428 -83.17 -9.85 -140.36
C SER A 428 -82.49 -10.67 -139.23
N SER A 429 -81.36 -11.40 -139.35
CA SER A 429 -80.18 -11.45 -140.26
C SER A 429 -79.16 -10.31 -140.14
N PRO A 430 -77.84 -10.59 -140.28
CA PRO A 430 -77.03 -11.61 -139.61
C PRO A 430 -75.72 -10.94 -139.06
N LYS A 431 -74.62 -11.70 -138.92
CA LYS A 431 -73.27 -11.27 -138.46
C LYS A 431 -73.16 -11.04 -136.93
N SER A 432 -71.97 -11.07 -136.33
CA SER A 432 -70.62 -11.34 -136.89
C SER A 432 -69.86 -12.39 -136.07
N SER A 433 -68.71 -12.80 -136.59
CA SER A 433 -67.55 -13.19 -135.76
C SER A 433 -67.04 -12.02 -134.91
#